data_AF-A0AAW0YDX3-F1
#
_entry.id   AF-A0AAW0YDX3-F1
#
_cell.length_a   1.000
_cell.length_b   1.000
_cell.length_c   1.000
_cell.angle_alpha   90.00
_cell.angle_beta   90.00
_cell.angle_gamma   90.00
#
_symmetry.space_group_name_H-M   'P 1'
#
loop_
_entity.id
_entity.type
_entity.pdbx_description
1 polymer ?
#
loop_
_entity_poly.entity_id
_entity_poly.type
_entity_poly.pdbx_seq_one_letter_code
_entity_poly.pdbx_strand_id
1 'polypeptide(L)'
;NEMKEVISVQPDGPIMYLFKTDFGRSKATLSKATVLAGQRPVLVLAKSEGIIKGRSIMPEEMLVCGASASAWMTSVSQVLGGKVAAPRYQNPLLVCNFRSQKIDHINVDSKLREALEASEHYISKFY
;
A
#
# COMPACT_ATOMS: atom_id res chain seq x y z
N ASN A 1 -17.84 -5.51 5.87
CA ASN A 1 -17.03 -5.38 4.63
C ASN A 1 -15.60 -5.27 5.12
N GLU A 2 -14.80 -6.33 4.95
CA GLU A 2 -13.49 -6.54 5.59
C GLU A 2 -12.60 -5.28 5.68
N MET A 3 -12.49 -4.50 4.59
CA MET A 3 -11.69 -3.26 4.60
C MET A 3 -12.23 -2.17 5.54
N LYS A 4 -13.56 -2.04 5.69
CA LYS A 4 -14.16 -1.08 6.64
C LYS A 4 -13.90 -1.49 8.08
N GLU A 5 -13.99 -2.78 8.37
CA GLU A 5 -13.69 -3.34 9.70
C GLU A 5 -12.23 -3.14 10.05
N VAL A 6 -11.31 -3.51 9.13
CA VAL A 6 -9.86 -3.29 9.28
C VAL A 6 -9.56 -1.83 9.61
N ILE A 7 -10.15 -0.86 8.91
CA ILE A 7 -9.90 0.56 9.19
C ILE A 7 -10.47 0.99 10.54
N SER A 8 -11.68 0.55 10.90
CA SER A 8 -12.36 0.96 12.13
C SER A 8 -11.66 0.54 13.42
N VAL A 9 -10.81 -0.49 13.35
CA VAL A 9 -10.05 -1.01 14.50
C VAL A 9 -8.59 -0.56 14.51
N GLN A 10 -8.13 0.16 13.48
CA GLN A 10 -6.76 0.65 13.40
C GLN A 10 -6.63 1.96 14.17
N PRO A 11 -5.56 2.14 14.97
CA PRO A 11 -5.32 3.37 15.72
C PRO A 11 -5.27 4.58 14.79
N ASP A 12 -5.44 5.79 15.33
CA ASP A 12 -5.23 7.02 14.57
C ASP A 12 -3.81 7.03 13.97
N GLY A 13 -3.69 7.40 12.70
CA GLY A 13 -2.42 7.29 11.97
C GLY A 13 -2.53 6.78 10.53
N PRO A 14 -1.39 6.51 9.88
CA PRO A 14 -1.36 5.80 8.61
C PRO A 14 -1.92 4.38 8.72
N ILE A 15 -2.68 3.95 7.72
CA ILE A 15 -3.22 2.59 7.65
C ILE A 15 -2.29 1.75 6.79
N MET A 16 -1.59 0.81 7.41
CA MET A 16 -0.74 -0.16 6.70
C MET A 16 -1.29 -1.55 6.93
N TYR A 17 -1.70 -2.25 5.86
CA TYR A 17 -2.35 -3.55 6.00
C TYR A 17 -1.90 -4.58 4.96
N LEU A 18 -1.69 -5.82 5.40
CA LEU A 18 -1.32 -6.95 4.56
C LEU A 18 -2.48 -7.95 4.47
N PHE A 19 -3.08 -8.05 3.30
CA PHE A 19 -4.04 -9.10 2.97
C PHE A 19 -3.33 -10.41 2.63
N LYS A 20 -3.71 -11.49 3.30
CA LYS A 20 -3.45 -12.87 2.84
C LYS A 20 -4.70 -13.32 2.08
N THR A 21 -4.67 -13.32 0.74
CA THR A 21 -5.87 -13.58 -0.09
C THR A 21 -5.50 -14.13 -1.45
N ASP A 22 -6.46 -14.76 -2.12
CA ASP A 22 -6.38 -15.15 -3.53
C ASP A 22 -6.59 -13.91 -4.41
N PHE A 23 -5.75 -13.68 -5.43
CA PHE A 23 -5.77 -12.42 -6.23
C PHE A 23 -7.10 -12.09 -6.91
N GLY A 24 -7.98 -13.07 -7.10
CA GLY A 24 -9.33 -12.84 -7.65
C GLY A 24 -10.14 -11.85 -6.80
N ARG A 25 -9.95 -11.85 -5.47
CA ARG A 25 -10.62 -10.91 -4.55
C ARG A 25 -9.82 -9.63 -4.32
N SER A 26 -8.51 -9.65 -4.53
CA SER A 26 -7.62 -8.55 -4.14
C SER A 26 -7.85 -7.25 -4.92
N LYS A 27 -8.17 -7.30 -6.23
CA LYS A 27 -8.38 -6.10 -7.04
C LYS A 27 -9.56 -5.27 -6.52
N ALA A 28 -10.64 -5.94 -6.10
CA ALA A 28 -11.80 -5.28 -5.51
C ALA A 28 -11.45 -4.65 -4.16
N THR A 29 -10.66 -5.33 -3.32
CA THR A 29 -10.24 -4.84 -2.00
C THR A 29 -9.28 -3.65 -2.11
N LEU A 30 -8.29 -3.70 -3.01
CA LEU A 30 -7.37 -2.59 -3.27
C LEU A 30 -8.08 -1.36 -3.84
N SER A 31 -9.17 -1.52 -4.59
CA SER A 31 -9.98 -0.39 -5.06
C SER A 31 -10.89 0.18 -3.97
N LYS A 32 -11.38 -0.66 -3.06
CA LYS A 32 -12.16 -0.21 -1.90
C LYS A 32 -11.32 0.59 -0.92
N ALA A 33 -10.02 0.29 -0.78
CA ALA A 33 -9.10 1.13 -0.01
C ALA A 33 -9.10 2.59 -0.50
N THR A 34 -9.28 2.83 -1.81
CA THR A 34 -9.35 4.18 -2.40
C THR A 34 -10.58 4.96 -1.94
N VAL A 35 -11.73 4.30 -1.82
CA VAL A 35 -12.98 4.92 -1.34
C VAL A 35 -12.88 5.28 0.15
N LEU A 36 -12.05 4.56 0.89
CA LEU A 36 -11.90 4.70 2.34
C LEU A 36 -10.71 5.56 2.74
N ALA A 37 -9.90 6.02 1.79
CA ALA A 37 -8.72 6.82 2.05
C ALA A 37 -9.04 8.12 2.81
N GLY A 38 -10.19 8.76 2.56
CA GLY A 38 -10.67 9.89 3.36
C GLY A 38 -9.55 10.85 3.78
N GLN A 39 -9.43 11.12 5.09
CA GLN A 39 -8.38 11.96 5.70
C GLN A 39 -7.08 11.23 6.08
N ARG A 40 -6.95 9.92 5.80
CA ARG A 40 -5.84 9.10 6.30
C ARG A 40 -5.02 8.51 5.16
N PRO A 41 -3.67 8.52 5.24
CA PRO A 41 -2.85 7.80 4.27
C PRO A 41 -3.04 6.30 4.43
N VAL A 42 -3.20 5.59 3.30
CA VAL A 42 -3.44 4.14 3.27
C VAL A 42 -2.42 3.45 2.38
N LEU A 43 -1.77 2.41 2.89
CA LEU A 43 -0.97 1.46 2.13
C LEU A 43 -1.47 0.03 2.38
N VAL A 44 -1.79 -0.67 1.30
CA VAL A 44 -2.30 -2.04 1.34
C VAL A 44 -1.47 -2.93 0.43
N LEU A 45 -1.05 -4.07 0.96
CA LEU A 45 -0.37 -5.14 0.22
C LEU A 45 -1.25 -6.39 0.23
N ALA A 46 -1.22 -7.16 -0.85
CA ALA A 46 -1.92 -8.43 -0.98
C ALA A 46 -0.94 -9.50 -1.44
N LYS A 47 -0.86 -10.60 -0.68
CA LYS A 47 -0.04 -11.78 -0.96
C LYS A 47 -0.92 -12.94 -1.37
N SER A 48 -0.59 -13.58 -2.50
CA SER A 48 -1.12 -14.89 -2.91
C SER A 48 -0.05 -15.65 -3.68
N GLU A 49 0.14 -16.95 -3.36
CA GLU A 49 1.05 -17.83 -4.11
C GLU A 49 2.44 -17.22 -4.41
N GLY A 50 3.01 -16.48 -3.44
CA GLY A 50 4.32 -15.84 -3.58
C GLY A 50 4.35 -14.59 -4.47
N ILE A 51 3.23 -14.21 -5.08
CA ILE A 51 3.11 -12.92 -5.76
C ILE A 51 2.62 -11.89 -4.74
N ILE A 52 3.07 -10.64 -4.90
CA ILE A 52 2.62 -9.48 -4.15
C ILE A 52 2.03 -8.45 -5.11
N LYS A 53 0.92 -7.83 -4.70
CA LYS A 53 0.35 -6.62 -5.33
C LYS A 53 0.08 -5.59 -4.25
N GLY A 54 0.02 -4.31 -4.59
CA GLY A 54 -0.24 -3.29 -3.59
C GLY A 54 -0.83 -2.02 -4.14
N ARG A 55 -1.33 -1.19 -3.23
CA ARG A 55 -1.82 0.15 -3.50
C ARG A 55 -1.52 1.07 -2.32
N SER A 56 -1.09 2.28 -2.64
CA SER A 56 -0.99 3.40 -1.72
C SER A 56 -1.96 4.49 -2.16
N ILE A 57 -2.57 5.15 -1.18
CA ILE A 57 -3.38 6.34 -1.36
C ILE A 57 -2.92 7.38 -0.36
N MET A 58 -2.83 8.63 -0.79
CA MET A 58 -2.42 9.78 -0.01
C MET A 58 -3.54 10.83 0.02
N PRO A 59 -3.91 11.38 1.19
CA PRO A 59 -4.81 12.53 1.28
C PRO A 59 -4.18 13.78 0.65
N GLU A 60 -4.99 14.65 0.07
CA GLU A 60 -4.52 15.89 -0.59
C GLU A 60 -3.78 16.80 0.38
N GLU A 61 -4.18 16.83 1.64
CA GLU A 61 -3.56 17.63 2.70
C GLU A 61 -2.11 17.20 2.97
N MET A 62 -1.76 15.93 2.74
CA MET A 62 -0.38 15.48 2.95
C MET A 62 0.53 15.83 1.77
N LEU A 63 -0.03 16.14 0.59
CA LEU A 63 0.77 16.58 -0.56
C LEU A 63 1.42 17.94 -0.29
N VAL A 64 0.77 18.82 0.49
CA VAL A 64 1.35 20.12 0.85
C VAL A 64 2.59 19.96 1.75
N CYS A 65 2.68 18.86 2.50
CA CYS A 65 3.84 18.49 3.31
C CYS A 65 4.93 17.76 2.49
N GLY A 66 4.72 17.57 1.18
CA GLY A 66 5.64 16.87 0.29
C GLY A 66 5.48 15.35 0.25
N ALA A 67 4.46 14.80 0.92
CA ALA A 67 4.17 13.37 0.84
C ALA A 67 3.54 13.03 -0.52
N SER A 68 3.89 11.88 -1.07
CA SER A 68 3.21 11.31 -2.24
C SER A 68 2.99 9.80 -2.12
N ALA A 69 1.91 9.32 -2.72
CA ALA A 69 1.62 7.89 -2.84
C ALA A 69 2.71 7.16 -3.65
N SER A 70 3.20 7.77 -4.74
CA SER A 70 4.27 7.20 -5.54
C SER A 70 5.58 7.02 -4.78
N ALA A 71 6.05 8.03 -4.03
CA ALA A 71 7.27 7.90 -3.23
C ALA A 71 7.07 6.91 -2.06
N TRP A 72 5.89 6.92 -1.42
CA TRP A 72 5.58 5.94 -0.38
C TRP A 72 5.66 4.51 -0.91
N MET A 73 4.99 4.23 -2.03
CA MET A 73 5.05 2.90 -2.65
C MET A 73 6.45 2.56 -3.19
N THR A 74 7.24 3.57 -3.55
CA THR A 74 8.62 3.36 -3.97
C THR A 74 9.47 2.77 -2.85
N SER A 75 9.29 3.22 -1.59
CA SER A 75 9.97 2.64 -0.42
C SER A 75 9.72 1.12 -0.29
N VAL A 76 8.47 0.68 -0.51
CA VAL A 76 8.10 -0.73 -0.55
C VAL A 76 8.77 -1.44 -1.73
N SER A 77 8.76 -0.84 -2.92
CA SER A 77 9.32 -1.46 -4.12
C SER A 77 10.85 -1.63 -4.07
N GLN A 78 11.55 -0.77 -3.34
CA GLN A 78 13.00 -0.88 -3.13
C GLN A 78 13.34 -2.15 -2.33
N VAL A 79 12.45 -2.58 -1.43
CA VAL A 79 12.63 -3.80 -0.63
C VAL A 79 12.17 -5.05 -1.39
N LEU A 80 10.97 -5.02 -1.96
CA LEU A 80 10.33 -6.17 -2.59
C LEU A 80 10.81 -6.43 -4.03
N GLY A 81 11.50 -5.46 -4.62
CA GLY A 81 11.69 -5.38 -6.08
C GLY A 81 10.37 -5.10 -6.80
N GLY A 82 10.43 -4.89 -8.12
CA GLY A 82 9.23 -4.69 -8.94
C GLY A 82 8.97 -3.22 -9.30
N LYS A 83 7.81 -2.98 -9.90
CA LYS A 83 7.48 -1.69 -10.52
C LYS A 83 6.30 -1.04 -9.83
N VAL A 84 6.43 0.26 -9.59
CA VAL A 84 5.33 1.12 -9.14
C VAL A 84 4.73 1.86 -10.34
N ALA A 85 3.42 2.07 -10.33
CA ALA A 85 2.76 2.90 -11.34
C ALA A 85 1.42 3.42 -10.83
N ALA A 86 1.10 4.66 -11.16
CA ALA A 86 -0.27 5.15 -11.01
C ALA A 86 -1.24 4.36 -11.90
N PRO A 87 -2.49 4.15 -11.45
CA PRO A 87 -3.57 3.72 -12.33
C PRO A 87 -3.74 4.69 -13.52
N ARG A 88 -4.26 4.17 -14.64
CA ARG A 88 -4.48 4.99 -15.85
C ARG A 88 -5.33 6.21 -15.51
N TYR A 89 -4.86 7.40 -15.91
CA TYR A 89 -5.53 8.69 -15.68
C TYR A 89 -5.67 9.12 -14.21
N GLN A 90 -4.92 8.53 -13.28
CA GLN A 90 -4.92 8.95 -11.88
C GLN A 90 -3.60 9.66 -11.50
N ASN A 91 -3.68 10.60 -10.57
CA ASN A 91 -2.52 11.37 -10.09
C ASN A 91 -1.59 10.47 -9.25
N PRO A 92 -0.31 10.26 -9.66
CA PRO A 92 0.65 9.45 -8.90
C PRO A 92 0.93 9.98 -7.50
N LEU A 93 0.69 11.27 -7.24
CA LEU A 93 0.85 11.87 -5.91
C LEU A 93 -0.22 11.39 -4.94
N LEU A 94 -1.43 11.13 -5.44
CA LEU A 94 -2.57 10.70 -4.62
C LEU A 94 -2.74 9.20 -4.59
N VAL A 95 -2.33 8.49 -5.64
CA VAL A 95 -2.54 7.04 -5.72
C VAL A 95 -1.49 6.36 -6.57
N CYS A 96 -0.93 5.28 -6.04
CA CYS A 96 0.07 4.49 -6.75
C CYS A 96 -0.11 3.00 -6.46
N ASN A 97 0.01 2.17 -7.51
CA ASN A 97 -0.03 0.73 -7.38
C ASN A 97 1.38 0.15 -7.40
N PHE A 98 1.58 -0.89 -6.58
CA PHE A 98 2.66 -1.83 -6.76
C PHE A 98 2.19 -2.93 -7.71
N ARG A 99 2.84 -3.04 -8.86
CA ARG A 99 2.51 -4.06 -9.86
C ARG A 99 2.87 -5.44 -9.34
N SER A 100 2.20 -6.45 -9.88
CA SER A 100 2.44 -7.85 -9.51
C SER A 100 3.94 -8.18 -9.56
N GLN A 101 4.49 -8.58 -8.44
CA GLN A 101 5.88 -9.04 -8.33
C GLN A 101 5.89 -10.42 -7.69
N LYS A 102 6.54 -11.39 -8.32
CA LYS A 102 6.77 -12.71 -7.71
C LYS A 102 8.00 -12.61 -6.80
N ILE A 103 7.84 -13.07 -5.57
CA ILE A 103 8.89 -13.15 -4.56
C ILE A 103 9.09 -14.63 -4.24
N ASP A 104 10.33 -15.02 -4.01
CA ASP A 104 10.64 -16.37 -3.54
C ASP A 104 9.89 -16.66 -2.23
N HIS A 105 9.26 -17.84 -2.18
CA HIS A 105 8.44 -18.28 -1.06
C HIS A 105 9.23 -18.38 0.25
N ILE A 106 10.54 -18.66 0.17
CA ILE A 106 11.38 -18.82 1.36
C ILE A 106 11.51 -17.49 2.13
N ASN A 107 11.57 -16.36 1.41
CA ASN A 107 11.89 -15.06 2.01
C ASN A 107 10.72 -14.07 2.02
N VAL A 108 9.55 -14.46 1.49
CA VAL A 108 8.42 -13.55 1.27
C VAL A 108 7.96 -12.85 2.55
N ASP A 109 7.89 -13.56 3.68
CA ASP A 109 7.37 -12.97 4.93
C ASP A 109 8.40 -12.01 5.56
N SER A 110 9.69 -12.32 5.48
CA SER A 110 10.75 -11.40 5.92
C SER A 110 10.80 -10.15 5.05
N LYS A 111 10.70 -10.32 3.73
CA LYS A 111 10.69 -9.20 2.77
C LYS A 111 9.46 -8.31 2.95
N LEU A 112 8.30 -8.89 3.22
CA LEU A 112 7.09 -8.13 3.52
C LEU A 112 7.21 -7.34 4.82
N ARG A 113 7.82 -7.91 5.87
CA ARG A 113 8.09 -7.17 7.11
C ARG A 113 9.02 -5.98 6.87
N GLU A 114 10.16 -6.20 6.22
CA GLU A 114 11.12 -5.16 5.85
C GLU A 114 10.46 -4.05 5.00
N ALA A 115 9.54 -4.42 4.11
CA ALA A 115 8.82 -3.45 3.29
C ALA A 115 7.80 -2.63 4.09
N LEU A 116 7.15 -3.23 5.09
CA LEU A 116 6.27 -2.51 6.01
C LEU A 116 7.05 -1.54 6.90
N GLU A 117 8.23 -1.94 7.40
CA GLU A 117 9.14 -1.08 8.15
C GLU A 117 9.62 0.11 7.30
N ALA A 118 10.02 -0.13 6.04
CA ALA A 118 10.41 0.95 5.12
C ALA A 118 9.24 1.92 4.83
N SER A 119 8.02 1.36 4.69
CA SER A 119 6.79 2.13 4.53
C SER A 119 6.51 3.01 5.76
N GLU A 120 6.64 2.45 6.97
CA GLU A 120 6.45 3.17 8.23
C GLU A 120 7.47 4.31 8.41
N HIS A 121 8.73 4.03 8.09
CA HIS A 121 9.80 5.03 8.12
C HIS A 121 9.56 6.18 7.13
N TYR A 122 8.98 5.90 5.96
CA TYR A 122 8.63 6.95 5.02
C TYR A 122 7.50 7.84 5.57
N ILE A 123 6.39 7.23 6.01
CA ILE A 123 5.17 7.98 6.31
C ILE A 123 5.25 8.76 7.63
N SER A 124 6.05 8.30 8.59
CA SER A 124 6.34 9.00 9.86
C SER A 124 7.07 10.34 9.69
N LYS A 125 7.57 10.66 8.50
CA LYS A 125 8.14 11.99 8.20
C LYS A 125 7.08 13.06 7.96
N PHE A 126 5.83 12.63 7.76
CA PHE A 126 4.72 13.49 7.34
C PHE A 126 3.50 13.40 8.27
N TYR A 127 3.56 12.54 9.29
CA TYR A 127 2.49 12.28 10.23
C TYR A 127 3.04 12.32 11.66
#